data_AF-A0A953YZ63-F1
#
_entry.id   AF-A0A953YZ63-F1
#
_cell.length_a   1.000
_cell.length_b   1.000
_cell.length_c   1.000
_cell.angle_alpha   90.00
_cell.angle_beta   90.00
_cell.angle_gamma   90.00
#
_symmetry.space_group_name_H-M   'P 1'
#
loop_
_entity.id
_entity.type
_entity.pdbx_description
1 polymer ?
#
loop_
_entity_poly.entity_id
_entity_poly.type
_entity_poly.pdbx_seq_one_letter_code
_entity_poly.pdbx_strand_id
1 'polypeptide(L)' 'EALLDRGWHVQAIRPPTVPAGSARLRLTLSALHTASEIEALAADLRTVFSTYGLDLASATRLGS' A
#
# COMPACT_ATOMS: atom_id res chain seq x y z
N GLU A 1 -1.23 7.58 -8.82
CA GLU A 1 0.02 7.64 -9.59
C GLU A 1 1.25 7.80 -8.69
N ALA A 2 1.16 8.48 -7.53
CA ALA A 2 2.28 8.67 -6.58
C ALA A 2 3.21 7.47 -6.29
N LEU A 3 2.69 6.24 -6.16
CA LEU A 3 3.54 5.04 -5.97
C LEU A 3 4.20 4.58 -7.28
N LEU A 4 3.48 4.71 -8.40
CA LEU A 4 4.00 4.38 -9.73
C LEU A 4 5.15 5.31 -10.12
N ASP A 5 5.03 6.61 -9.81
CA ASP A 5 6.07 7.61 -10.05
C ASP A 5 7.36 7.33 -9.26
N ARG A 6 7.26 6.49 -8.22
CA ARG A 6 8.38 6.02 -7.39
C ARG A 6 8.88 4.63 -7.81
N GLY A 7 8.35 4.06 -8.89
CA GLY A 7 8.73 2.75 -9.40
C GLY A 7 7.91 1.59 -8.83
N TRP A 8 6.89 1.83 -8.00
CA TRP A 8 6.08 0.77 -7.40
C TRP A 8 4.77 0.56 -8.16
N HIS A 9 4.65 -0.61 -8.79
CA HIS A 9 3.41 -1.00 -9.45
C HIS A 9 2.43 -1.66 -8.48
N VAL A 10 1.67 -0.83 -7.75
CA VAL A 10 0.72 -1.26 -6.73
C VAL A 10 -0.72 -1.12 -7.22
N GLN A 11 -1.50 -2.21 -7.16
CA GLN A 11 -2.89 -2.19 -7.57
C GLN A 11 -3.80 -1.71 -6.44
N ALA A 12 -4.58 -0.66 -6.69
CA ALA A 12 -5.67 -0.27 -5.81
C ALA A 12 -6.93 -1.10 -6.12
N ILE A 13 -7.56 -1.64 -5.07
CA ILE A 13 -8.87 -2.29 -5.15
C ILE A 13 -9.90 -1.35 -4.52
N ARG A 14 -10.93 -1.03 -5.29
CA ARG A 14 -11.98 -0.06 -4.92
C ARG A 14 -13.37 -0.69 -5.10
N PRO A 15 -14.42 -0.13 -4.51
CA PRO A 15 -15.79 -0.47 -4.87
C PRO A 15 -16.01 -0.38 -6.39
N PRO A 16 -16.87 -1.24 -6.99
CA PRO A 16 -17.75 -2.21 -6.33
C PRO A 16 -17.07 -3.55 -5.96
N THR A 17 -15.82 -3.78 -6.35
CA THR A 17 -15.11 -5.05 -6.12
C THR A 17 -14.91 -5.36 -4.62
N VAL A 18 -14.95 -4.33 -3.77
CA VAL A 18 -14.92 -4.44 -2.30
C VAL A 18 -15.99 -3.55 -1.68
N PRO A 19 -16.48 -3.84 -0.46
CA PRO A 19 -17.45 -2.98 0.23
C PRO A 19 -16.99 -1.52 0.31
N ALA A 20 -17.96 -0.59 0.31
CA ALA A 20 -17.68 0.83 0.54
C ALA A 20 -16.92 1.03 1.86
N GLY A 21 -15.96 1.95 1.87
CA GLY A 21 -15.09 2.19 3.03
C GLY A 21 -13.96 1.16 3.24
N SER A 22 -13.89 0.10 2.41
CA SER A 22 -12.86 -0.95 2.52
C SER A 22 -11.85 -0.97 1.36
N ALA A 23 -11.70 0.17 0.68
CA ALA A 23 -10.68 0.34 -0.36
C ALA A 23 -9.29 0.04 0.20
N ARG A 24 -8.48 -0.67 -0.58
CA ARG A 24 -7.18 -1.17 -0.12
C ARG A 24 -6.19 -1.30 -1.27
N LEU A 25 -4.91 -1.28 -0.94
CA LEU A 25 -3.85 -1.60 -1.87
C LEU A 25 -3.55 -3.10 -1.82
N ARG A 26 -3.40 -3.74 -2.98
CA ARG A 26 -2.95 -5.13 -3.10
C ARG A 26 -1.46 -5.16 -3.41
N LEU A 27 -0.70 -5.72 -2.48
CA LEU A 27 0.73 -5.98 -2.62
C LEU A 27 0.95 -7.49 -2.71
N THR A 28 1.81 -7.92 -3.63
CA THR A 28 2.18 -9.32 -3.77
C THR A 28 3.68 -9.44 -3.57
N LEU A 29 4.06 -9.91 -2.38
CA LEU A 29 5.45 -10.19 -2.05
C LEU A 29 5.80 -11.63 -2.45
N SER A 30 7.04 -11.84 -2.85
CA SER A 30 7.58 -13.16 -3.19
C SER A 30 8.96 -13.32 -2.58
N ALA A 31 9.46 -14.56 -2.49
CA ALA A 31 10.79 -14.85 -1.98
C ALA A 31 11.94 -14.24 -2.81
N LEU A 32 11.64 -13.73 -4.02
CA LEU A 32 12.62 -13.03 -4.84
C LEU A 32 12.87 -11.59 -4.38
N HIS A 33 11.98 -11.02 -3.56
CA HIS A 33 12.18 -9.69 -3.01
C HIS A 33 13.17 -9.75 -1.85
N THR A 34 14.17 -8.88 -1.91
CA THR A 34 15.14 -8.66 -0.85
C THR A 34 14.52 -7.88 0.30
N ALA A 35 15.13 -8.00 1.49
CA ALA A 35 14.71 -7.20 2.64
C ALA A 35 14.80 -5.69 2.36
N SER A 36 15.87 -5.26 1.67
CA SER A 36 16.06 -3.85 1.30
C SER A 36 14.99 -3.30 0.36
N GLU A 37 14.48 -4.12 -0.58
CA GLU A 37 13.35 -3.71 -1.43
C GLU A 37 12.06 -3.55 -0.62
N ILE A 38 11.83 -4.42 0.36
CA ILE A 38 10.66 -4.32 1.25
C ILE A 38 10.76 -3.07 2.12
N GLU A 39 11.95 -2.77 2.66
CA GLU A 39 12.20 -1.56 3.45
C GLU A 39 12.02 -0.29 2.60
N ALA A 40 12.51 -0.28 1.36
CA ALA A 40 12.32 0.83 0.44
C ALA A 40 10.82 1.07 0.14
N LEU A 41 10.08 0.00 -0.17
CA LEU A 41 8.63 0.08 -0.39
C LEU A 41 7.90 0.62 0.84
N ALA A 42 8.25 0.14 2.05
CA ALA A 42 7.64 0.59 3.29
C ALA A 42 7.92 2.08 3.58
N ALA A 43 9.14 2.55 3.32
CA ALA A 43 9.50 3.95 3.45
C ALA A 43 8.68 4.82 2.49
N ASP A 44 8.55 4.40 1.22
CA ASP A 44 7.79 5.13 0.22
C ASP A 44 6.29 5.18 0.53
N LEU A 45 5.71 4.06 0.95
CA LEU A 45 4.31 4.01 1.40
C LEU A 45 4.05 5.01 2.52
N ARG A 46 4.95 5.08 3.51
CA ARG A 46 4.82 6.02 4.62
C ARG A 46 4.85 7.47 4.17
N THR A 47 5.77 7.82 3.27
CA THR A 47 5.82 9.19 2.73
C THR A 47 4.55 9.53 1.95
N VAL A 48 4.11 8.64 1.05
CA VAL A 48 2.90 8.87 0.25
C VAL A 48 1.68 9.02 1.14
N PHE A 49 1.51 8.16 2.15
CA PHE A 49 0.37 8.22 3.05
C PHE A 49 0.36 9.52 3.84
N SER A 50 1.52 9.95 4.35
CA SER A 50 1.67 11.24 5.02
C SER A 50 1.32 12.42 4.11
N THR A 51 1.69 12.39 2.82
CA THR A 51 1.33 13.44 1.86
C THR A 51 -0.18 13.58 1.68
N TYR A 52 -0.92 12.47 1.73
CA TYR A 52 -2.38 12.47 1.59
C TYR A 52 -3.13 12.54 2.94
N GLY A 53 -2.42 12.73 4.06
CA GLY A 53 -3.03 12.77 5.39
C GLY A 53 -3.65 11.44 5.83
N LEU A 54 -3.20 10.32 5.24
CA LEU A 54 -3.63 8.98 5.62
C LEU A 54 -2.79 8.53 6.82
N ASP A 55 -3.44 8.34 7.96
CA ASP A 55 -2.80 7.83 9.15
C ASP A 55 -2.64 6.29 9.08
N LEU A 56 -1.41 5.82 9.30
CA LEU A 56 -1.08 4.40 9.34
C LEU A 56 -1.58 3.72 10.63
N ALA A 57 -1.83 4.47 11.72
CA ALA A 57 -2.30 3.90 12.98
C ALA A 57 -3.77 3.44 12.92
N SER A 58 -4.55 4.00 11.99
CA SER A 58 -5.95 3.66 11.76
C SER A 58 -6.16 2.62 10.64
N ALA A 59 -5.08 2.14 10.01
CA ALA A 59 -5.13 1.05 9.04
C ALA A 59 -5.58 -0.25 9.74
N THR A 60 -6.88 -0.52 9.69
CA THR A 60 -7.49 -1.69 10.33
C THR A 60 -6.85 -2.95 9.78
N ARG A 61 -6.41 -3.84 10.68
CA ARG A 61 -5.83 -5.14 10.35
C ARG A 61 -6.89 -5.99 9.64
N LEU A 62 -6.86 -6.03 8.30
CA LEU A 62 -7.72 -6.91 7.50
C LEU A 62 -7.16 -8.33 7.58
N GLY A 63 -7.53 -9.05 8.64
CA GLY A 63 -7.08 -10.42 8.87
C GLY A 63 -7.23 -10.87 10.32
N SER A 64 -8.46 -11.14 10.71
CA SER A 64 -8.85 -12.12 11.74
C SER A 64 -10.31 -12.50 11.51
#